data_AF-A0A392VR85-F1
#
_entry.id   AF-A0A392VR85-F1
#
_cell.length_a   1.000
_cell.length_b   1.000
_cell.length_c   1.000
_cell.angle_alpha   90.00
_cell.angle_beta   90.00
_cell.angle_gamma   90.00
#
_symmetry.space_group_name_H-M   'P 1'
#
loop_
_entity.id
_entity.type
_entity.pdbx_description
1 polymer ?
#
loop_
_entity_poly.entity_id
_entity_poly.type
_entity_poly.pdbx_seq_one_letter_code
_entity_poly.pdbx_strand_id
1 'polypeptide(L)' 'EAQEARRDPNTLDICRNIRTGVERSIREGEAKEGTPVYSTLQRILQMIDPALQYRRLKLRGPPRRGA' A
#
# COMPACT_ATOMS: atom_id res chain seq x y z
N GLU A 1 -10.59 -34.37 -3.52
CA GLU A 1 -9.47 -33.62 -4.11
C GLU A 1 -9.42 -32.25 -3.45
N ALA A 2 -8.35 -31.95 -2.71
CA ALA A 2 -8.20 -30.68 -2.02
C ALA A 2 -7.79 -29.62 -3.05
N GLN A 3 -8.75 -28.80 -3.47
CA GLN A 3 -8.50 -27.66 -4.33
C GLN A 3 -7.83 -26.58 -3.45
N GLU A 4 -6.50 -26.63 -3.34
CA GLU A 4 -5.71 -25.51 -2.84
C GLU A 4 -5.98 -24.31 -3.76
N ALA A 5 -6.96 -23.49 -3.37
CA ALA A 5 -7.16 -22.19 -3.97
C ALA A 5 -5.86 -21.42 -3.77
N ARG A 6 -5.02 -21.37 -4.82
CA ARG A 6 -3.93 -20.39 -4.93
C ARG A 6 -4.60 -19.04 -4.78
N ARG A 7 -4.59 -18.52 -3.55
CA ARG A 7 -5.13 -17.22 -3.21
C ARG A 7 -4.09 -16.25 -3.74
N ASP A 8 -4.13 -16.00 -5.05
CA ASP A 8 -3.25 -15.01 -5.68
C ASP A 8 -3.36 -13.74 -4.85
N PRO A 9 -2.25 -13.27 -4.24
CA PRO A 9 -2.30 -12.16 -3.33
C PRO A 9 -2.88 -10.99 -4.10
N ASN A 10 -4.02 -10.48 -3.61
CA ASN A 10 -4.67 -9.32 -4.19
C ASN A 10 -3.62 -8.22 -4.29
N THR A 11 -3.46 -7.61 -5.47
CA THR A 11 -2.47 -6.55 -5.72
C THR A 11 -2.51 -5.48 -4.62
N LEU A 12 -3.69 -5.22 -4.04
CA LEU A 12 -3.86 -4.27 -2.95
C LEU A 12 -3.26 -4.72 -1.62
N ASP A 13 -3.29 -6.02 -1.33
CA ASP A 13 -2.63 -6.58 -0.15
C ASP A 13 -1.11 -6.57 -0.32
N ILE A 14 -0.61 -6.80 -1.55
CA ILE A 14 0.81 -6.60 -1.88
C ILE A 14 1.20 -5.13 -1.65
N CYS A 15 0.43 -4.19 -2.20
CA CYS A 15 0.66 -2.76 -2.03
C CYS A 15 0.66 -2.33 -0.55
N ARG A 16 -0.24 -2.86 0.27
CA ARG A 16 -0.29 -2.60 1.72
C ARG A 16 0.96 -3.13 2.43
N ASN A 17 1.36 -4.36 2.12
CA ASN A 17 2.53 -4.97 2.73
C ASN A 17 3.81 -4.20 2.37
N ILE A 18 3.97 -3.80 1.11
CA ILE A 18 5.10 -2.96 0.68
C ILE A 18 5.08 -1.63 1.42
N ARG A 19 3.93 -0.95 1.50
CA ARG A 19 3.80 0.32 2.24
C ARG A 19 4.23 0.18 3.69
N THR A 20 3.75 -0.86 4.39
CA THR A 20 4.12 -1.12 5.78
C THR A 20 5.60 -1.44 5.95
N GLY A 21 6.19 -2.23 5.05
CA GLY A 21 7.62 -2.54 5.07
C GLY A 21 8.47 -1.29 4.88
N VAL A 22 8.14 -0.46 3.90
CA VAL A 22 8.85 0.79 3.62
C VAL A 22 8.74 1.78 4.78
N GLU A 23 7.54 1.96 5.35
CA GLU A 23 7.34 2.80 6.54
C GLU A 23 8.15 2.31 7.74
N ARG A 24 8.30 0.99 7.90
CA ARG A 24 9.12 0.38 8.95
C ARG A 24 10.60 0.68 8.72
N SER A 25 11.13 0.44 7.53
CA SER A 25 12.55 0.71 7.21
C SER A 25 12.93 2.18 7.41
N ILE A 26 12.01 3.11 7.10
CA ILE A 26 12.22 4.53 7.39
C ILE A 26 12.24 4.79 8.91
N ARG A 27 11.28 4.22 9.65
CA ARG A 27 11.15 4.41 11.11
C ARG A 27 12.33 3.83 11.89
N GLU A 28 12.80 2.66 11.50
CA GLU A 28 13.91 1.95 12.15
C GLU A 28 15.28 2.54 11.76
N GLY A 29 15.30 3.51 10.83
CA GLY A 29 16.51 4.22 10.42
C GLY A 29 17.37 3.44 9.44
N GLU A 30 16.85 2.38 8.83
CA GLU A 30 17.48 1.67 7.71
C GLU A 30 17.61 2.58 6.47
N ALA A 31 16.63 3.47 6.30
CA ALA A 31 16.65 4.51 5.29
C ALA A 31 16.56 5.89 5.94
N LYS A 32 17.72 6.55 6.08
CA LYS A 32 17.82 7.89 6.67
C LYS A 32 17.54 8.98 5.65
N GLU A 33 16.89 10.05 6.08
CA GLU A 33 16.66 11.23 5.26
C GLU A 33 17.99 11.78 4.70
N GLY A 34 17.97 12.23 3.45
CA GLY A 34 19.17 12.63 2.71
C GLY A 34 19.95 11.49 2.05
N THR A 35 19.62 10.22 2.32
CA THR A 35 20.21 9.09 1.59
C THR A 35 19.48 8.79 0.28
N PRO A 36 20.18 8.27 -0.76
CA PRO A 36 19.55 7.81 -1.98
C PRO A 36 18.48 6.73 -1.73
N VAL A 37 18.71 5.87 -0.73
CA VAL A 37 17.77 4.82 -0.31
C VAL A 37 16.46 5.43 0.17
N TYR A 38 16.51 6.45 1.05
CA TYR A 38 15.32 7.14 1.51
C TYR A 38 14.53 7.77 0.37
N SER A 39 15.20 8.46 -0.55
CA SER A 39 14.53 9.07 -1.72
C SER A 39 13.85 8.01 -2.62
N THR A 40 14.44 6.82 -2.73
CA THR A 40 13.88 5.71 -3.50
C THR A 40 12.65 5.12 -2.81
N LEU A 41 12.75 4.86 -1.51
CA LEU A 41 11.63 4.39 -0.69
C LEU A 41 10.44 5.36 -0.73
N GLN A 42 10.71 6.67 -0.70
CA GLN A 42 9.68 7.69 -0.77
C GLN A 42 8.98 7.73 -2.14
N ARG A 43 9.71 7.54 -3.25
CA ARG A 43 9.11 7.37 -4.59
C ARG A 43 8.23 6.12 -4.67
N ILE A 44 8.66 5.02 -4.04
CA ILE A 44 7.86 3.78 -3.97
C ILE A 44 6.53 4.04 -3.26
N LEU A 45 6.54 4.74 -2.12
CA LEU A 45 5.31 5.12 -1.42
C LEU A 45 4.38 5.97 -2.31
N GLN A 46 4.93 6.97 -3.01
CA GLN A 46 4.17 7.85 -3.91
C GLN A 46 3.51 7.09 -5.07
N MET A 47 4.15 6.04 -5.60
CA MET A 47 3.57 5.21 -6.66
C MET A 47 2.43 4.31 -6.17
N ILE A 48 2.52 3.84 -4.92
CA ILE A 48 1.60 2.84 -4.37
C ILE A 48 0.37 3.48 -3.72
N ASP A 49 0.51 4.67 -3.13
CA ASP A 49 -0.59 5.37 -2.45
C ASP A 49 -1.83 5.57 -3.35
N PRO A 50 -1.74 5.96 -4.64
CA PRO A 50 -2.90 6.06 -5.51
C PRO A 50 -3.70 4.76 -5.64
N ALA A 51 -3.03 3.62 -5.74
CA ALA A 51 -3.68 2.31 -5.83
C ALA A 51 -4.47 1.96 -4.56
N LEU A 52 -3.94 2.35 -3.40
CA LEU A 52 -4.59 2.15 -2.10
C LEU A 52 -5.75 3.13 -1.87
N GLN A 53 -5.60 4.39 -2.32
CA GLN A 53 -6.63 5.42 -2.19
C GLN A 53 -7.82 5.20 -3.13
N TYR A 54 -7.59 4.73 -4.36
CA TYR A 54 -8.67 4.46 -5.32
C TYR A 54 -9.66 3.40 -4.81
N ARG A 55 -9.17 2.36 -4.10
CA ARG A 55 -10.05 1.37 -3.45
C ARG A 55 -10.80 1.97 -2.26
N ARG A 56 -10.17 2.86 -1.47
CA ARG A 56 -10.85 3.58 -0.38
C ARG A 56 -12.02 4.40 -0.91
N LEU A 57 -11.86 5.07 -2.05
CA LEU A 57 -12.94 5.81 -2.71
C LEU A 57 -14.03 4.89 -3.27
N LYS A 58 -13.70 3.71 -3.79
CA LYS A 58 -14.74 2.75 -4.22
C LYS A 58 -15.50 2.08 -3.06
N LEU A 59 -14.85 1.90 -1.91
CA LEU A 59 -15.49 1.34 -0.71
C LEU A 59 -16.31 2.39 0.04
N ARG A 60 -15.88 3.66 0.05
CA ARG A 60 -16.73 4.81 0.39
C ARG A 60 -17.58 5.16 -0.83
N GLY A 61 -18.60 4.36 -1.10
CA GLY A 61 -19.67 4.79 -2.01
C GLY A 61 -20.15 6.22 -1.67
N PRO A 62 -20.77 6.93 -2.63
CA PRO A 62 -21.20 8.31 -2.42
C PRO A 62 -21.97 8.41 -1.10
N PRO A 63 -21.81 9.49 -0.31
CA PRO A 63 -22.59 9.67 0.90
C PRO A 63 -24.06 9.48 0.51
N ARG A 64 -24.74 8.53 1.15
CA ARG A 64 -26.19 8.35 0.99
C ARG A 64 -26.83 9.67 1.42
N ARG A 65 -27.08 10.56 0.45
CA ARG A 65 -27.90 11.74 0.66
C ARG A 65 -29.33 11.24 0.83
N GLY A 66 -29.83 11.36 2.05
CA GLY A 66 -31.25 11.48 2.42
C GLY A 66 -32.18 10.40 1.90
N ALA A 67 -32.65 9.56 2.83
CA ALA A 67 -34.01 9.06 2.83
C ALA A 67 -34.64 9.48 4.16
#